data_AF-A0A4Y2UQT3-F1
#
_entry.id   AF-A0A4Y2UQT3-F1
#
_cell.length_a   1.000
_cell.length_b   1.000
_cell.length_c   1.000
_cell.angle_alpha   90.00
_cell.angle_beta   90.00
_cell.angle_gamma   90.00
#
_symmetry.space_group_name_H-M   'P 1'
#
loop_
_entity.id
_entity.type
_entity.pdbx_description
1 polymer ?
#
loop_
_entity_poly.entity_id
_entity_poly.type
_entity_poly.pdbx_seq_one_letter_code
_entity_poly.pdbx_strand_id
1 'polypeptide(L)'
;MAQRGWREKPETEEQRNDYQTYNINERREDKGVLEKNIKEYKSIRSFYFKLIFGSYYFCFVQFSLFPMSKRKRGITGDVANRREAIRKRERRVVETEEERSRRLSTMAQRGQDRRVEETEEQRNSRLSDMAQRGQERRAEETEEQRKENTFWGGT
;
A
#
# COMPACT_ATOMS: atom_id res chain seq x y z
N MET A 1 71.68 -57.17 16.65
CA MET A 1 70.85 -56.05 17.13
C MET A 1 71.46 -54.75 16.64
N ALA A 2 70.77 -54.00 15.78
CA ALA A 2 71.14 -52.61 15.46
C ALA A 2 69.87 -51.84 15.15
N GLN A 3 69.34 -51.15 16.16
CA GLN A 3 68.24 -50.20 16.01
C GLN A 3 68.81 -48.95 15.33
N ARG A 4 68.42 -48.67 14.08
CA ARG A 4 68.71 -47.39 13.43
C ARG A 4 67.68 -46.37 13.93
N GLY A 5 68.09 -45.54 14.87
CA GLY A 5 67.33 -44.38 15.31
C GLY A 5 67.10 -43.42 14.15
N TRP A 6 65.84 -43.06 13.94
CA TRP A 6 65.43 -42.03 13.00
C TRP A 6 65.97 -40.68 13.49
N ARG A 7 66.87 -40.09 12.69
CA ARG A 7 67.35 -38.73 12.88
C ARG A 7 66.24 -37.80 12.41
N GLU A 8 65.46 -37.25 13.34
CA GLU A 8 64.57 -36.13 13.07
C GLU A 8 65.39 -34.99 12.43
N LYS A 9 64.98 -34.57 11.23
CA LYS A 9 65.57 -33.41 10.55
C LYS A 9 65.18 -32.17 11.35
N PRO A 10 66.12 -31.26 11.68
CA PRO A 10 65.76 -30.00 12.31
C PRO A 10 64.97 -29.16 11.30
N GLU A 11 63.70 -28.84 11.62
CA GLU A 11 62.94 -27.80 10.92
C GLU A 11 63.77 -26.51 10.94
N THR A 12 64.08 -25.99 9.76
CA THR A 12 64.90 -24.79 9.62
C THR A 12 64.16 -23.60 10.21
N GLU A 13 64.85 -22.77 11.00
CA GLU A 13 64.31 -21.56 11.65
C GLU A 13 63.61 -20.60 10.64
N GLU A 14 63.99 -20.71 9.37
CA GLU A 14 63.37 -20.04 8.22
C GLU A 14 61.89 -20.43 8.04
N GLN A 15 61.55 -21.72 8.17
CA GLN A 15 60.16 -22.20 8.08
C GLN A 15 59.32 -21.72 9.27
N ARG A 16 59.94 -21.58 10.46
CA ARG A 16 59.26 -21.06 11.65
C ARG A 16 58.93 -19.58 11.54
N ASN A 17 59.81 -18.80 10.93
CA ASN A 17 59.60 -17.37 10.69
C ASN A 17 58.56 -17.12 9.59
N ASP A 18 58.53 -17.93 8.54
CA ASP A 18 57.51 -17.85 7.48
C ASP A 18 56.10 -18.19 7.98
N TYR A 19 55.94 -19.21 8.83
CA TYR A 19 54.64 -19.52 9.42
C TYR A 19 54.15 -18.43 10.41
N GLN A 20 55.08 -17.78 11.12
CA GLN A 20 54.78 -16.66 12.02
C GLN A 20 54.38 -15.41 11.24
N THR A 21 55.09 -15.06 10.16
CA THR A 21 54.77 -13.91 9.30
C THR A 21 53.46 -14.12 8.55
N TYR A 22 53.18 -15.33 8.05
CA TYR A 22 51.90 -15.65 7.38
C TYR A 22 50.71 -15.48 8.33
N ASN A 23 50.76 -16.05 9.54
CA ASN A 23 49.70 -15.91 10.55
C ASN A 23 49.51 -14.49 11.10
N ILE A 24 50.56 -13.65 11.07
CA ILE A 24 50.48 -12.24 11.45
C ILE A 24 49.88 -11.40 10.32
N ASN A 25 50.22 -11.71 9.06
CA ASN A 25 49.68 -11.02 7.88
C ASN A 25 48.20 -11.37 7.66
N GLU A 26 47.80 -12.63 7.80
CA GLU A 26 46.40 -13.07 7.68
C GLU A 26 45.50 -12.41 8.75
N ARG A 27 45.97 -12.34 10.02
CA ARG A 27 45.27 -11.57 11.07
C ARG A 27 45.24 -10.06 10.83
N ARG A 28 46.20 -9.49 10.10
CA ARG A 28 46.20 -8.06 9.71
C ARG A 28 45.27 -7.82 8.52
N GLU A 29 45.18 -8.77 7.60
CA GLU A 29 44.26 -8.74 6.47
C GLU A 29 42.81 -8.88 6.94
N ASP A 30 42.50 -9.84 7.82
CA ASP A 30 41.16 -10.00 8.41
C ASP A 30 40.72 -8.77 9.21
N LYS A 31 41.62 -8.22 10.03
CA LYS A 31 41.35 -6.96 10.75
C LYS A 31 41.20 -5.77 9.81
N GLY A 32 42.03 -5.69 8.76
CA GLY A 32 41.97 -4.64 7.75
C GLY A 32 40.70 -4.71 6.90
N VAL A 33 40.21 -5.91 6.57
CA VAL A 33 38.95 -6.15 5.86
C VAL A 33 37.76 -5.81 6.76
N LEU A 34 37.77 -6.20 8.03
CA LEU A 34 36.72 -5.87 8.99
C LEU A 34 36.64 -4.35 9.29
N GLU A 35 37.78 -3.69 9.43
CA GLU A 35 37.83 -2.22 9.62
C GLU A 35 37.38 -1.43 8.39
N LYS A 36 37.72 -1.90 7.18
CA LYS A 36 37.22 -1.32 5.92
C LYS A 36 35.68 -1.47 5.85
N ASN A 37 35.15 -2.64 6.16
CA ASN A 37 33.71 -2.90 6.20
C ASN A 37 32.98 -2.04 7.26
N ILE A 38 33.57 -1.80 8.43
CA ILE A 38 32.98 -0.92 9.47
C ILE A 38 32.98 0.55 9.04
N LYS A 39 34.06 1.02 8.40
CA LYS A 39 34.16 2.40 7.88
C LYS A 39 33.19 2.61 6.71
N GLU A 40 33.08 1.65 5.80
CA GLU A 40 32.08 1.66 4.73
C GLU A 40 30.66 1.64 5.29
N TYR A 41 30.34 0.77 6.25
CA TYR A 41 29.01 0.70 6.87
C TYR A 41 28.63 1.99 7.61
N LYS A 42 29.59 2.65 8.29
CA LYS A 42 29.38 3.96 8.92
C LYS A 42 29.22 5.09 7.90
N SER A 43 29.99 5.08 6.81
CA SER A 43 29.91 6.07 5.73
C SER A 43 28.56 5.97 4.99
N ILE A 44 28.17 4.74 4.62
CA ILE A 44 26.91 4.42 3.97
C ILE A 44 25.73 4.80 4.87
N ARG A 45 25.75 4.44 6.17
CA ARG A 45 24.69 4.79 7.11
C ARG A 45 24.58 6.31 7.35
N SER A 46 25.70 7.04 7.42
CA SER A 46 25.70 8.51 7.50
C SER A 46 25.16 9.15 6.22
N PHE A 47 25.43 8.56 5.05
CA PHE A 47 24.91 9.04 3.77
C PHE A 47 23.40 8.85 3.66
N TYR A 48 22.89 7.64 3.98
CA TYR A 48 21.45 7.38 4.02
C TYR A 48 20.73 8.22 5.09
N PHE A 49 21.34 8.46 6.25
CA PHE A 49 20.80 9.36 7.27
C PHE A 49 20.72 10.81 6.76
N LYS A 50 21.73 11.33 6.08
CA LYS A 50 21.65 12.67 5.47
C LYS A 50 20.61 12.76 4.35
N LEU A 51 20.45 11.71 3.54
CA LEU A 51 19.49 11.67 2.44
C LEU A 51 18.03 11.62 2.94
N ILE A 52 17.76 10.77 3.94
CA ILE A 52 16.42 10.59 4.53
C ILE A 52 16.02 11.82 5.36
N PHE A 53 16.94 12.36 6.17
CA PHE A 53 16.62 13.52 6.99
C PHE A 53 16.56 14.80 6.15
N GLY A 54 17.39 14.94 5.11
CA GLY A 54 17.36 16.09 4.21
C GLY A 54 16.04 16.23 3.44
N SER A 55 15.50 15.14 2.89
CA SER A 55 14.19 15.17 2.22
C SER A 55 13.05 15.42 3.22
N TYR A 56 13.14 14.88 4.44
CA TYR A 56 12.19 15.13 5.51
C TYR A 56 12.16 16.61 5.93
N TYR A 57 13.32 17.25 6.12
CA TYR A 57 13.39 18.69 6.43
C TYR A 57 12.91 19.56 5.26
N PHE A 58 13.23 19.18 4.01
CA PHE A 58 12.73 19.88 2.83
C PHE A 58 11.18 19.82 2.75
N CYS A 59 10.59 18.63 2.95
CA CYS A 59 9.14 18.47 3.01
C CYS A 59 8.50 19.22 4.19
N PHE A 60 9.18 19.29 5.34
CA PHE A 60 8.69 20.04 6.51
C PHE A 60 8.68 21.56 6.28
N VAL A 61 9.73 22.10 5.64
CA VAL A 61 9.80 23.52 5.28
C VAL A 61 8.76 23.85 4.21
N GLN A 62 8.58 22.99 3.20
CA GLN A 62 7.54 23.12 2.17
C GLN A 62 6.12 23.11 2.76
N PHE A 63 5.87 22.24 3.74
CA PHE A 63 4.59 22.13 4.44
C PHE A 63 4.31 23.32 5.38
N SER A 64 5.37 23.97 5.88
CA SER A 64 5.26 25.14 6.78
C SER A 64 5.09 26.46 6.01
N LEU A 65 5.66 26.56 4.80
CA LEU A 65 5.66 27.79 3.99
C LEU A 65 4.38 27.96 3.15
N PHE A 66 3.67 26.87 2.85
CA PHE A 66 2.32 26.90 2.28
C PHE A 66 1.29 26.65 3.41
N PRO A 67 0.68 27.69 4.00
CA PRO A 67 -0.46 27.47 4.87
C PRO A 67 -1.54 26.77 4.05
N MET A 68 -1.83 25.51 4.38
CA MET A 68 -3.06 24.84 3.95
C MET A 68 -4.21 25.77 4.29
N SER A 69 -4.74 26.46 3.29
CA SER A 69 -5.92 27.30 3.44
C SER A 69 -6.98 26.37 3.97
N LYS A 70 -7.27 26.50 5.28
CA LYS A 70 -8.29 25.71 5.95
C LYS A 70 -9.56 26.06 5.19
N ARG A 71 -9.95 25.21 4.24
CA ARG A 71 -11.26 25.27 3.62
C ARG A 71 -12.21 25.03 4.78
N LYS A 72 -12.66 26.11 5.42
CA LYS A 72 -13.85 26.09 6.25
C LYS A 72 -14.97 25.72 5.30
N ARG A 73 -15.19 24.42 5.08
CA ARG A 73 -16.47 23.93 4.59
C ARG A 73 -17.48 24.44 5.61
N GLY A 74 -18.25 25.44 5.21
CA GLY A 74 -19.22 26.08 6.06
C GLY A 74 -20.17 25.03 6.61
N ILE A 75 -20.05 24.74 7.90
CA ILE A 75 -20.95 23.85 8.64
C ILE A 75 -22.39 24.39 8.56
N THR A 76 -22.55 25.69 8.34
CA THR A 76 -23.84 26.41 8.30
C THR A 76 -24.62 26.25 7.00
N GLY A 77 -23.96 25.96 5.86
CA GLY A 77 -24.65 25.71 4.57
C GLY A 77 -25.29 24.32 4.49
N ASP A 78 -24.92 23.42 5.41
CA ASP A 78 -25.30 22.01 5.41
C ASP A 78 -26.47 21.70 6.37
N VAL A 79 -26.80 22.61 7.31
CA VAL A 79 -27.87 22.37 8.29
C VAL A 79 -29.25 22.34 7.63
N ALA A 80 -29.52 23.23 6.66
CA ALA A 80 -30.79 23.26 5.94
C ALA A 80 -30.98 22.01 5.06
N ASN A 81 -29.93 21.60 4.33
CA ASN A 81 -29.93 20.39 3.50
C ASN A 81 -30.11 19.13 4.36
N ARG A 82 -29.40 19.02 5.49
CA ARG A 82 -29.59 17.90 6.43
C ARG A 82 -30.99 17.86 7.01
N ARG A 83 -31.56 19.00 7.42
CA ARG A 83 -32.95 19.06 7.92
C ARG A 83 -33.95 18.65 6.86
N GLU A 84 -33.74 19.05 5.61
CA GLU A 84 -34.60 18.65 4.50
C GLU A 84 -34.46 17.14 4.18
N ALA A 85 -33.25 16.60 4.23
CA ALA A 85 -32.98 15.16 4.06
C ALA A 85 -33.65 14.33 5.17
N ILE A 86 -33.62 14.80 6.42
CA ILE A 86 -34.30 14.18 7.56
C ILE A 86 -35.81 14.17 7.33
N ARG A 87 -36.42 15.32 7.02
CA ARG A 87 -37.88 15.39 6.71
C ARG A 87 -38.27 14.52 5.51
N LYS A 88 -37.44 14.47 4.48
CA LYS A 88 -37.67 13.60 3.31
C LYS A 88 -37.62 12.13 3.71
N ARG A 89 -36.71 11.73 4.61
CA ARG A 89 -36.60 10.35 5.11
C ARG A 89 -37.78 9.99 6.02
N GLU A 90 -38.16 10.87 6.94
CA GLU A 90 -39.29 10.67 7.86
C GLU A 90 -40.59 10.43 7.10
N ARG A 91 -40.85 11.18 6.02
CA ARG A 91 -41.99 10.93 5.13
C ARG A 91 -41.97 9.51 4.54
N ARG A 92 -40.82 8.97 4.15
CA ARG A 92 -40.71 7.58 3.62
C ARG A 92 -40.91 6.50 4.68
N VAL A 93 -40.67 6.81 5.94
CA VAL A 93 -40.79 5.85 7.05
C VAL A 93 -42.23 5.75 7.53
N VAL A 94 -42.98 6.85 7.47
CA VAL A 94 -44.39 6.92 7.89
C VAL A 94 -45.36 6.53 6.75
N GLU A 95 -44.90 6.53 5.50
CA GLU A 95 -45.68 6.06 4.34
C GLU A 95 -46.20 4.62 4.54
N THR A 96 -47.48 4.41 4.23
CA THR A 96 -48.08 3.08 4.20
C THR A 96 -47.56 2.28 3.00
N GLU A 97 -47.60 0.95 3.07
CA GLU A 97 -47.05 0.10 1.99
C GLU A 97 -47.74 0.33 0.64
N GLU A 98 -49.04 0.68 0.64
CA GLU A 98 -49.79 1.03 -0.57
C GLU A 98 -49.34 2.37 -1.19
N GLU A 99 -49.06 3.38 -0.37
CA GLU A 99 -48.53 4.66 -0.84
C GLU A 99 -47.09 4.53 -1.32
N ARG A 100 -46.30 3.71 -0.62
CA ARG A 100 -44.94 3.35 -1.03
C ARG A 100 -44.94 2.65 -2.39
N SER A 101 -45.83 1.68 -2.58
CA SER A 101 -45.97 0.93 -3.82
C SER A 101 -46.39 1.84 -4.99
N ARG A 102 -47.40 2.69 -4.78
CA ARG A 102 -47.82 3.70 -5.77
C ARG A 102 -46.68 4.64 -6.16
N ARG A 103 -45.93 5.17 -5.18
CA ARG A 103 -44.79 6.05 -5.47
C ARG A 103 -43.67 5.35 -6.24
N LEU A 104 -43.33 4.12 -5.85
CA LEU A 104 -42.33 3.31 -6.55
C LEU A 104 -42.76 3.02 -8.00
N SER A 105 -44.04 2.67 -8.20
CA SER A 105 -44.62 2.47 -9.53
C SER A 105 -44.49 3.73 -10.40
N THR A 106 -44.84 4.91 -9.88
CA THR A 106 -44.68 6.17 -10.64
C THR A 106 -43.22 6.48 -10.97
N MET A 107 -42.28 6.20 -10.06
CA MET A 107 -40.85 6.38 -10.32
C MET A 107 -40.31 5.37 -11.34
N ALA A 108 -40.79 4.13 -11.32
CA ALA A 108 -40.45 3.11 -12.29
C ALA A 108 -40.92 3.49 -13.69
N GLN A 109 -42.18 3.96 -13.81
CA GLN A 109 -42.75 4.43 -15.08
C GLN A 109 -41.93 5.58 -15.65
N ARG A 110 -41.69 6.64 -14.85
CA ARG A 110 -40.86 7.78 -15.27
C ARG A 110 -39.44 7.37 -15.69
N GLY A 111 -38.89 6.35 -15.01
CA GLY A 111 -37.58 5.80 -15.35
C GLY A 111 -37.58 5.03 -16.66
N GLN A 112 -38.69 4.37 -17.02
CA GLN A 112 -38.87 3.74 -18.32
C GLN A 112 -39.07 4.76 -19.43
N ASP A 113 -39.90 5.78 -19.20
CA ASP A 113 -40.15 6.84 -20.19
C ASP A 113 -38.84 7.53 -20.61
N ARG A 114 -37.97 7.85 -19.63
CA ARG A 114 -36.63 8.39 -19.92
C ARG A 114 -35.75 7.45 -20.75
N ARG A 115 -35.86 6.13 -20.57
CA ARG A 115 -35.09 5.14 -21.34
C ARG A 115 -35.60 4.98 -22.77
N VAL A 116 -36.86 5.32 -23.02
CA VAL A 116 -37.44 5.32 -24.38
C VAL A 116 -37.01 6.58 -25.13
N GLU A 117 -36.81 7.69 -24.43
CA GLU A 117 -36.33 8.96 -24.99
C GLU A 117 -34.78 9.02 -25.13
N GLU A 118 -34.05 8.08 -24.52
CA GLU A 118 -32.58 7.98 -24.61
C GLU A 118 -32.12 7.71 -26.05
N THR A 119 -31.14 8.49 -26.52
CA THR A 119 -30.47 8.22 -27.80
C THR A 119 -29.54 6.99 -27.70
N GLU A 120 -29.17 6.39 -28.83
CA GLU A 120 -28.28 5.20 -28.84
C GLU A 120 -26.93 5.44 -28.14
N GLU A 121 -26.38 6.65 -28.26
CA GLU A 121 -25.14 7.04 -27.58
C GLU A 121 -25.30 7.10 -26.06
N GLN A 122 -26.38 7.70 -25.57
CA GLN A 122 -26.68 7.76 -24.13
C GLN A 122 -26.96 6.37 -23.56
N ARG A 123 -27.63 5.52 -24.32
CA ARG A 123 -27.88 4.12 -23.97
C ARG A 123 -26.57 3.34 -23.85
N ASN A 124 -25.66 3.49 -24.81
CA ASN A 124 -24.36 2.81 -24.79
C ASN A 124 -23.48 3.30 -23.64
N SER A 125 -23.47 4.61 -23.36
CA SER A 125 -22.77 5.17 -22.18
C SER A 125 -23.35 4.62 -20.87
N ARG A 126 -24.68 4.60 -20.71
CA ARG A 126 -25.33 4.05 -19.52
C ARG A 126 -25.02 2.57 -19.30
N LEU A 127 -25.01 1.78 -20.39
CA LEU A 127 -24.67 0.36 -20.33
C LEU A 127 -23.19 0.15 -19.98
N SER A 128 -22.29 0.97 -20.53
CA SER A 128 -20.86 0.96 -20.18
C SER A 128 -20.65 1.25 -18.69
N ASP A 129 -21.31 2.28 -18.16
CA ASP A 129 -21.25 2.65 -16.74
C ASP A 129 -21.77 1.52 -15.83
N MET A 130 -22.87 0.86 -16.23
CA MET A 130 -23.41 -0.30 -15.52
C MET A 130 -22.44 -1.48 -15.52
N ALA A 131 -21.80 -1.76 -16.66
CA ALA A 131 -20.82 -2.83 -16.77
C ALA A 131 -19.59 -2.53 -15.90
N GLN A 132 -19.06 -1.31 -15.94
CA GLN A 132 -17.95 -0.86 -15.11
C GLN A 132 -18.26 -0.99 -13.61
N ARG A 133 -19.42 -0.47 -13.18
CA ARG A 133 -19.86 -0.59 -11.78
C ARG A 133 -20.12 -2.02 -11.34
N GLY A 134 -20.49 -2.89 -12.28
CA GLY A 134 -20.59 -4.33 -12.05
C GLY A 134 -19.23 -4.97 -11.80
N GLN A 135 -18.20 -4.58 -12.55
CA GLN A 135 -16.84 -5.07 -12.35
C GLN A 135 -16.22 -4.56 -11.05
N GLU A 136 -16.44 -3.29 -10.72
CA GLU A 136 -15.97 -2.69 -9.45
C GLU A 136 -16.54 -3.43 -8.25
N ARG A 137 -17.85 -3.73 -8.25
CA ARG A 137 -18.47 -4.54 -7.20
C ARG A 137 -17.86 -5.94 -7.08
N ARG A 138 -17.58 -6.61 -8.22
CA ARG A 138 -16.92 -7.93 -8.20
C ARG A 138 -15.46 -7.88 -7.75
N ALA A 139 -14.80 -6.73 -7.90
CA ALA A 139 -13.43 -6.52 -7.44
C ALA A 139 -13.37 -6.21 -5.93
N GLU A 140 -14.39 -5.56 -5.39
CA GLU A 140 -14.55 -5.28 -3.95
C GLU A 140 -15.21 -6.43 -3.18
N GLU A 141 -15.79 -7.42 -3.87
CA GLU A 141 -16.41 -8.60 -3.26
C GLU A 141 -15.38 -9.44 -2.48
N THR A 142 -15.70 -9.71 -1.23
CA THR A 142 -14.92 -10.59 -0.35
C THR A 142 -15.08 -12.06 -0.75
N GLU A 143 -14.13 -12.94 -0.36
CA GLU A 143 -14.19 -14.37 -0.71
C GLU A 143 -15.48 -15.06 -0.24
N GLU A 144 -16.07 -14.61 0.88
CA GLU A 144 -17.34 -15.13 1.40
C GLU A 144 -18.52 -14.72 0.52
N GLN A 145 -18.60 -13.45 0.11
CA GLN A 145 -19.62 -12.95 -0.82
C GLN A 145 -19.51 -13.61 -2.19
N ARG A 146 -18.29 -13.89 -2.65
CA ARG A 146 -18.05 -14.58 -3.92
C ARG A 146 -18.56 -16.03 -3.87
N LYS A 147 -18.32 -16.75 -2.77
CA LYS A 147 -18.83 -18.11 -2.56
C LYS A 147 -20.35 -18.13 -2.49
N GLU A 148 -20.96 -17.19 -1.76
CA GLU A 148 -22.41 -17.03 -1.68
C GLU A 148 -23.05 -16.72 -3.04
N ASN A 149 -22.44 -15.82 -3.81
CA ASN A 149 -22.91 -15.46 -5.15
C ASN A 149 -22.79 -16.65 -6.12
N THR A 150 -21.72 -17.45 -6.05
CA THR A 150 -21.62 -18.69 -6.84
C THR A 150 -22.56 -19.81 -6.36
N PHE A 151 -22.90 -19.84 -5.07
CA PHE A 151 -23.78 -20.85 -4.48
C PHE A 151 -25.25 -20.63 -4.85
N TRP A 152 -25.71 -19.37 -4.87
CA TRP A 152 -27.07 -19.01 -5.26
C TRP A 152 -27.21 -18.61 -6.74
N GLY A 153 -26.11 -18.28 -7.43
CA GLY A 153 -26.09 -17.85 -8.83
C GLY A 153 -25.77 -18.96 -9.85
N GLY A 154 -25.60 -20.20 -9.40
CA GLY A 154 -25.39 -21.37 -10.26
C GLY A 154 -26.69 -22.09 -10.61
N THR A 155 -27.37 -21.63 -11.66
CA THR A 155 -28.41 -22.38 -12.40
C THR A 155 -28.15 -22.26 -13.88
#